data_AF-A0A920RYT3-F1
#
_entry.id   AF-A0A920RYT3-F1
#
_cell.length_a   1.000
_cell.length_b   1.000
_cell.length_c   1.000
_cell.angle_alpha   90.00
_cell.angle_beta   90.00
_cell.angle_gamma   90.00
#
_symmetry.space_group_name_H-M   'P 1'
#
loop_
_entity.id
_entity.type
_entity.pdbx_description
1 polymer ?
#
loop_
_entity_poly.entity_id
_entity_poly.type
_entity_poly.pdbx_seq_one_letter_code
_entity_poly.pdbx_strand_id
1 'polypeptide(L)'
;MIETITSSLPEKLEEKLERYTNQLSIKEEDAYEITRNIDLIDYFEESLETYNRNPQLLANFLLTEIMAITNKANIQINDLDITPSLLLN
;
A
#
# COMPACT_ATOMS: atom_id res chain seq x y z
N MET A 1 -13.27 -29.66 22.92
CA MET A 1 -12.37 -29.14 21.88
C MET A 1 -13.26 -28.31 20.96
N ILE A 2 -13.12 -26.99 20.99
CA ILE A 2 -13.84 -26.09 20.09
C ILE A 2 -12.81 -25.55 19.11
N GLU A 3 -13.23 -25.57 17.86
CA GLU A 3 -12.42 -25.49 16.66
C GLU A 3 -11.76 -24.12 16.47
N THR A 4 -10.56 -24.20 15.90
CA THR A 4 -9.63 -23.14 15.56
C THR A 4 -10.25 -22.15 14.56
N ILE A 5 -10.85 -21.07 15.07
CA ILE A 5 -11.04 -19.85 14.30
C ILE A 5 -9.98 -18.86 14.78
N THR A 6 -8.72 -19.12 14.39
CA THR A 6 -7.78 -18.01 14.18
C THR A 6 -8.13 -17.38 12.83
N SER A 7 -9.32 -16.77 12.73
CA SER A 7 -9.52 -15.68 11.77
C SER A 7 -8.53 -14.62 12.20
N SER A 8 -7.40 -14.54 11.50
CA SER A 8 -6.39 -13.52 11.76
C SER A 8 -7.09 -12.17 11.73
N LEU A 9 -7.17 -11.53 12.91
CA LEU A 9 -7.60 -10.15 13.00
C LEU A 9 -6.75 -9.35 11.99
N PRO A 10 -7.36 -8.45 11.19
CA PRO A 10 -6.59 -7.61 10.28
C PRO A 10 -5.54 -6.84 11.09
N GLU A 11 -4.36 -6.70 10.51
CA GLU A 11 -3.27 -5.90 11.07
C GLU A 11 -3.75 -4.47 11.34
N LYS A 12 -3.45 -3.94 12.53
CA LYS A 12 -3.79 -2.56 12.90
C LYS A 12 -2.92 -1.57 12.15
N LEU A 13 -3.33 -0.30 12.16
CA LEU A 13 -2.61 0.76 11.46
C LEU A 13 -1.18 0.96 12.00
N GLU A 14 -1.02 0.90 13.32
CA GLU A 14 0.31 1.05 13.94
C GLU A 14 1.22 -0.12 13.58
N GLU A 15 0.67 -1.33 13.52
CA GLU A 15 1.38 -2.55 13.12
C GLU A 15 1.80 -2.47 11.64
N LYS A 16 0.93 -1.95 10.76
CA LYS A 16 1.24 -1.67 9.35
C LYS A 16 2.40 -0.69 9.21
N LEU A 17 2.35 0.42 9.94
CA LEU A 17 3.42 1.43 9.91
C LEU A 17 4.77 0.83 10.34
N GLU A 18 4.76 0.03 11.42
CA GLU A 18 5.93 -0.70 11.88
C GLU A 18 6.44 -1.69 10.82
N ARG A 19 5.56 -2.46 10.18
CA ARG A 19 5.93 -3.38 9.11
C ARG A 19 6.52 -2.65 7.91
N TYR A 20 5.91 -1.55 7.47
CA TYR A 20 6.37 -0.76 6.33
C TYR A 20 7.79 -0.24 6.57
N THR A 21 8.04 0.29 7.75
CA THR A 21 9.35 0.85 8.12
C THR A 21 10.40 -0.22 8.40
N ASN A 22 10.09 -1.20 9.27
CA ASN A 22 11.08 -2.13 9.78
C ASN A 22 11.25 -3.37 8.90
N GLN A 23 10.16 -3.91 8.35
CA GLN A 23 10.22 -5.15 7.57
C GLN A 23 10.37 -4.88 6.08
N LEU A 24 9.67 -3.87 5.55
CA LEU A 24 9.75 -3.50 4.14
C LEU A 24 10.82 -2.45 3.85
N SER A 25 11.46 -1.90 4.90
CA SER A 25 12.53 -0.89 4.79
C SER A 25 12.11 0.34 3.99
N ILE A 26 10.84 0.73 4.11
CA ILE A 26 10.31 1.96 3.54
C ILE A 26 10.68 3.11 4.48
N LYS A 27 11.04 4.27 3.91
CA LYS A 27 11.29 5.49 4.68
C LYS A 27 10.08 5.83 5.54
N GLU A 28 10.34 6.27 6.75
CA GLU A 28 9.31 6.61 7.73
C GLU A 28 8.31 7.64 7.19
N GLU A 29 8.79 8.67 6.49
CA GLU A 29 7.95 9.70 5.87
C GLU A 29 6.96 9.10 4.85
N ASP A 30 7.44 8.23 3.96
CA ASP A 30 6.60 7.60 2.92
C ASP A 30 5.62 6.61 3.54
N ALA A 31 6.06 5.81 4.51
CA ALA A 31 5.21 4.87 5.24
C ALA A 31 4.10 5.61 6.01
N TYR A 32 4.43 6.76 6.60
CA TYR A 32 3.46 7.62 7.26
C TYR A 32 2.46 8.20 6.26
N GLU A 33 2.90 8.73 5.11
CA GLU A 33 1.97 9.27 4.10
C GLU A 33 1.01 8.21 3.56
N ILE A 34 1.49 6.98 3.29
CA ILE A 34 0.63 5.87 2.85
C ILE A 34 -0.40 5.53 3.93
N THR A 35 0.05 5.37 5.19
CA THR A 35 -0.83 4.94 6.30
C THR A 35 -1.83 6.00 6.76
N ARG A 36 -1.73 7.25 6.29
CA ARG A 36 -2.72 8.31 6.60
C ARG A 36 -4.02 8.19 5.81
N ASN A 37 -4.07 7.38 4.76
CA ASN A 37 -5.25 7.21 3.92
C ASN A 37 -5.51 5.72 3.68
N ILE A 38 -6.71 5.26 4.07
CA ILE A 38 -7.11 3.86 3.90
C ILE A 38 -7.06 3.42 2.43
N ASP A 39 -7.42 4.29 1.50
CA ASP A 39 -7.39 4.00 0.07
C ASP A 39 -5.94 3.79 -0.43
N LEU A 40 -4.98 4.53 0.13
CA LEU A 40 -3.56 4.33 -0.18
C LEU A 40 -3.01 3.05 0.44
N ILE A 41 -3.46 2.71 1.65
CA ILE A 41 -3.10 1.43 2.31
C ILE A 41 -3.57 0.27 1.45
N ASP A 42 -4.85 0.26 1.08
CA ASP A 42 -5.45 -0.83 0.33
C ASP A 42 -4.76 -0.99 -1.03
N TYR A 43 -4.57 0.11 -1.76
CA TYR A 43 -3.86 0.08 -3.04
C TYR A 43 -2.41 -0.40 -2.90
N PHE A 44 -1.69 0.05 -1.87
CA PHE A 44 -0.30 -0.34 -1.63
C PHE A 44 -0.18 -1.83 -1.26
N GLU A 45 -1.07 -2.33 -0.41
CA GLU A 45 -1.08 -3.74 0.01
C GLU A 45 -1.45 -4.66 -1.14
N GLU A 46 -2.46 -4.31 -1.95
CA GLU A 46 -2.80 -5.05 -3.17
C GLU A 46 -1.63 -5.04 -4.17
N SER A 47 -0.94 -3.90 -4.29
CA SER A 47 0.27 -3.80 -5.11
C SER A 47 1.38 -4.73 -4.61
N LEU A 48 1.60 -4.82 -3.30
CA LEU A 48 2.63 -5.68 -2.70
C LEU A 48 2.40 -7.18 -2.98
N GLU A 49 1.16 -7.63 -3.15
CA GLU A 49 0.86 -9.04 -3.45
C GLU A 49 1.45 -9.50 -4.79
N THR A 50 1.58 -8.58 -5.75
CA THR A 50 2.08 -8.89 -7.10
C THR A 50 3.47 -8.33 -7.36
N TYR A 51 3.87 -7.29 -6.62
CA TYR A 51 5.13 -6.60 -6.78
C TYR A 51 6.25 -7.24 -5.94
N ASN A 52 7.05 -8.08 -6.60
CA ASN A 52 8.15 -8.83 -5.97
C ASN A 52 9.51 -8.11 -5.99
N ARG A 53 9.53 -6.77 -6.07
CA ARG A 53 10.79 -5.97 -6.05
C ARG A 53 10.84 -5.06 -4.82
N ASN A 54 11.59 -3.96 -4.89
CA ASN A 54 11.87 -3.09 -3.75
C ASN A 54 10.61 -2.29 -3.32
N PRO A 55 10.06 -2.54 -2.11
CA PRO A 55 8.86 -1.86 -1.61
C PRO A 55 8.96 -0.33 -1.56
N GLN A 56 10.16 0.22 -1.32
CA GLN A 56 10.40 1.66 -1.37
C GLN A 56 10.14 2.25 -2.76
N LEU A 57 10.47 1.53 -3.83
CA LEU A 57 10.21 2.01 -5.19
C LEU A 57 8.71 2.02 -5.48
N LEU A 58 7.96 1.04 -4.96
CA LEU A 58 6.52 1.02 -5.06
C LEU A 58 5.89 2.17 -4.27
N ALA A 59 6.34 2.41 -3.04
CA ALA A 59 5.90 3.54 -2.21
C ALA A 59 6.15 4.89 -2.91
N ASN A 60 7.37 5.09 -3.44
CA ASN A 60 7.70 6.30 -4.19
C ASN A 60 6.76 6.49 -5.39
N PHE A 61 6.59 5.45 -6.21
CA PHE A 61 5.76 5.52 -7.40
C PHE A 61 4.30 5.84 -7.08
N LEU A 62 3.76 5.23 -6.02
CA LEU A 62 2.42 5.52 -5.51
C LEU A 62 2.29 6.99 -5.10
N LEU A 63 3.21 7.48 -4.28
CA LEU A 63 3.17 8.84 -3.72
C LEU A 63 3.51 9.94 -4.75
N THR A 64 4.20 9.60 -5.84
CA THR A 64 4.56 10.57 -6.90
C THR A 64 3.66 10.46 -8.12
N GLU A 65 3.75 9.37 -8.88
CA GLU A 65 3.12 9.24 -10.20
C GLU A 65 1.62 9.00 -10.07
N ILE A 66 1.21 8.03 -9.25
CA ILE A 66 -0.20 7.68 -9.07
C ILE A 66 -0.97 8.86 -8.48
N MET A 67 -0.44 9.49 -7.42
CA MET A 67 -1.04 10.70 -6.87
C MET A 67 -1.10 11.86 -7.87
N ALA A 68 -0.08 12.04 -8.73
CA ALA A 68 -0.14 13.07 -9.77
C ALA A 68 -1.24 12.80 -10.80
N ILE A 69 -1.41 11.53 -11.19
CA ILE A 69 -2.45 11.10 -12.14
C ILE A 69 -3.85 11.33 -11.54
N THR A 70 -4.11 10.86 -10.32
CA THR A 70 -5.43 11.00 -9.67
C THR A 70 -5.78 12.47 -9.46
N ASN A 71 -4.83 13.28 -9.00
CA ASN A 71 -5.01 14.72 -8.83
C ASN A 71 -5.33 15.42 -10.17
N LYS A 72 -4.62 15.08 -11.25
CA LYS A 72 -4.85 15.69 -12.58
C LYS A 72 -6.19 15.29 -13.18
N ALA A 73 -6.60 14.04 -12.98
CA ALA A 73 -7.87 13.51 -13.46
C ALA A 73 -9.05 13.87 -12.52
N ASN A 74 -8.78 14.38 -11.32
CA ASN A 74 -9.75 14.66 -10.27
C ASN A 74 -10.62 13.43 -9.94
N ILE A 75 -9.96 12.29 -9.75
CA ILE A 75 -10.55 10.99 -9.40
C ILE A 75 -9.91 10.45 -8.12
N GLN A 76 -10.54 9.46 -7.49
CA GLN A 76 -9.91 8.74 -6.38
C GLN A 76 -8.94 7.67 -6.91
N ILE A 77 -8.02 7.22 -6.06
CA ILE A 77 -7.09 6.15 -6.43
C ILE A 77 -7.84 4.84 -6.73
N ASN A 78 -8.95 4.60 -6.05
CA ASN A 78 -9.83 3.44 -6.25
C ASN A 78 -10.55 3.46 -7.61
N ASP A 79 -10.61 4.62 -8.26
CA ASP A 79 -11.22 4.81 -9.59
C ASP A 79 -10.19 4.64 -10.73
N LEU A 80 -8.92 4.39 -10.40
CA LEU A 80 -7.91 4.14 -11.42
C LEU A 80 -8.13 2.76 -12.04
N ASP A 81 -8.35 2.76 -13.35
CA ASP A 81 -8.38 1.55 -14.18
C ASP A 81 -6.95 1.01 -14.48
N ILE A 82 -6.02 1.25 -13.55
CA ILE A 82 -4.64 0.76 -13.59
C ILE A 82 -4.51 -0.26 -12.48
N THR A 83 -4.65 -1.52 -12.85
CA THR A 83 -4.42 -2.65 -11.95
C THR A 83 -3.01 -2.56 -11.34
N PRO A 84 -2.87 -2.72 -10.02
CA PRO A 84 -1.57 -2.76 -9.33
C PRO A 84 -0.53 -3.71 -9.96
N SER A 85 -0.99 -4.79 -10.58
CA SER A 85 -0.17 -5.76 -11.29
C SER A 85 0.52 -5.23 -12.57
N LEU A 86 0.05 -4.11 -13.13
CA LEU A 86 0.62 -3.50 -14.33
C LEU A 86 1.86 -2.63 -14.04
N LEU A 87 2.19 -2.44 -12.76
CA LEU A 87 2.91 -1.24 -12.35
C LEU A 87 4.41 -1.23 -12.70
N LEU A 88 5.13 -2.35 -12.83
CA LEU A 88 6.56 -2.32 -13.11
C LEU A 88 7.06 -3.57 -13.87
N ASN A 89 7.11 -3.49 -15.22
CA ASN A 89 8.00 -4.34 -16.04
C ASN A 89 9.45 -3.90 -15.89
#